data_AF-A0A7S0QGL4-F1
#
_entry.id   AF-A0A7S0QGL4-F1
#
_cell.length_a   1.000
_cell.length_b   1.000
_cell.length_c   1.000
_cell.angle_alpha   90.00
_cell.angle_beta   90.00
_cell.angle_gamma   90.00
#
_symmetry.space_group_name_H-M   'P 1'
#
loop_
_entity.id
_entity.type
_entity.pdbx_description
1 polymer ?
#
loop_
_entity_poly.entity_id
_entity_poly.type
_entity_poly.pdbx_seq_one_letter_code
_entity_poly.pdbx_strand_id
1 'polypeptide(L)'
;YELRRVVITNEHVIFAEVKQEEIIDFIPTEEILSVDDLDGVTTETSVVEESQSLAHIASLETVASTLSAFQIRTIRTGYNCGRKYCLQAKSDRQCDDLIKLLSSRAAAAATKRLIESKTVLERSQDAVRKFYDAPGFQIASATLIVATLFLSAVEAQLGKAVENDDGSLTEIGQQIDLGNTVITLLFAVELIVNLYAHWWRDFFTSWMNLWDLCVVSLSVASLGPLDTAMPITILRFFRVIRTLRVLKIFVRLPELKKIISALTYSIVPMLNAFLIVLVTMAMYAIVGVTYFREDSPDDFGKLDRAFVAMFRITAGETWVESIPR
;
A
#
# COMPACT_ATOMS: atom_id res chain seq x y z
N TYR A 1 -44.51 -15.20 -23.01
CA TYR A 1 -43.06 -15.18 -23.31
C TYR A 1 -42.87 -15.28 -24.80
N GLU A 2 -42.26 -14.26 -25.42
CA GLU A 2 -41.84 -14.33 -26.83
C GLU A 2 -40.49 -15.04 -26.92
N LEU A 3 -40.38 -16.01 -27.83
CA LEU A 3 -39.13 -16.69 -28.11
C LEU A 3 -38.19 -15.74 -28.88
N ARG A 4 -37.08 -15.37 -28.25
CA ARG A 4 -36.04 -14.52 -28.84
C ARG A 4 -34.74 -15.30 -29.00
N ARG A 5 -34.01 -15.04 -30.08
CA ARG A 5 -32.61 -15.46 -30.22
C ARG A 5 -31.72 -14.38 -29.63
N VAL A 6 -30.77 -14.79 -28.80
CA VAL A 6 -29.74 -13.91 -28.25
C VAL A 6 -28.44 -14.25 -28.95
N VAL A 7 -27.83 -13.25 -29.59
CA VAL A 7 -26.50 -13.36 -30.19
C VAL A 7 -25.57 -12.47 -29.39
N ILE A 8 -24.55 -13.06 -28.77
CA ILE A 8 -23.55 -12.32 -28.01
C ILE A 8 -22.30 -12.20 -28.85
N THR A 9 -22.00 -10.97 -29.25
CA THR A 9 -20.75 -10.62 -29.93
C THR A 9 -19.76 -10.01 -28.94
N ASN A 10 -18.57 -9.64 -29.41
CA ASN A 10 -17.57 -8.98 -28.57
C ASN A 10 -17.99 -7.57 -28.12
N GLU A 11 -18.88 -6.92 -28.87
CA GLU A 11 -19.23 -5.51 -28.69
C GLU A 11 -20.72 -5.30 -28.35
N HIS A 12 -21.58 -6.22 -28.79
CA HIS A 12 -23.03 -6.08 -28.67
C HIS A 12 -23.68 -7.41 -28.27
N VAL A 13 -24.69 -7.31 -27.40
CA VAL A 13 -25.68 -8.35 -27.13
C VAL A 13 -26.92 -8.00 -27.96
N ILE A 14 -27.27 -8.85 -28.92
CA ILE A 14 -28.35 -8.58 -29.86
C ILE A 14 -29.52 -9.52 -29.57
N PHE A 15 -30.72 -8.95 -29.49
CA PHE A 15 -31.98 -9.67 -29.34
C PHE A 15 -32.73 -9.65 -30.66
N ALA A 16 -32.94 -10.82 -31.27
CA ALA A 16 -33.66 -10.98 -32.52
C ALA A 16 -34.92 -11.84 -32.36
N GLU A 17 -35.97 -11.52 -33.11
CA GLU A 17 -37.19 -12.34 -33.12
C GLU A 17 -37.00 -13.63 -33.91
N VAL A 18 -37.51 -14.76 -33.40
CA VAL A 18 -37.39 -16.07 -34.06
C VAL A 18 -38.19 -16.13 -35.37
N LYS A 19 -39.26 -15.34 -35.52
CA LYS A 19 -40.20 -15.44 -36.64
C LYS A 19 -39.86 -14.54 -37.84
N GLN A 20 -39.21 -13.40 -37.62
CA GLN A 20 -39.04 -12.36 -38.65
C GLN A 20 -37.59 -11.96 -38.92
N GLU A 21 -36.60 -12.60 -38.28
CA GLU A 21 -35.15 -12.23 -38.39
C GLU A 21 -34.88 -10.73 -38.15
N GLU A 22 -35.80 -10.04 -37.46
CA GLU A 22 -35.70 -8.62 -37.16
C GLU A 22 -35.00 -8.41 -35.82
N ILE A 23 -34.11 -7.42 -35.76
CA ILE A 23 -33.40 -7.03 -34.55
C ILE A 23 -34.34 -6.17 -33.72
N ILE A 24 -34.73 -6.66 -32.54
CA ILE A 24 -35.66 -5.97 -31.65
C ILE A 24 -34.91 -4.96 -30.78
N ASP A 25 -33.81 -5.41 -30.17
CA ASP A 25 -33.05 -4.61 -29.23
C ASP A 25 -31.58 -5.04 -29.23
N PHE A 26 -30.69 -4.12 -28.85
CA PHE A 26 -29.28 -4.42 -28.69
C PHE A 26 -28.70 -3.67 -27.50
N ILE A 27 -27.82 -4.35 -26.76
CA ILE A 27 -27.12 -3.80 -25.61
C ILE A 27 -25.63 -3.81 -25.92
N PRO A 28 -24.97 -2.65 -26.05
CA PRO A 28 -23.52 -2.62 -26.09
C PRO A 28 -22.95 -3.29 -24.84
N THR A 29 -22.02 -4.24 -25.00
CA THR A 29 -21.46 -5.03 -23.87
C THR A 29 -20.79 -4.15 -22.83
N GLU A 30 -20.31 -3.01 -23.28
CA GLU A 30 -19.67 -1.98 -22.48
C GLU A 30 -20.65 -1.24 -21.54
N GLU A 31 -21.95 -1.23 -21.85
CA GLU A 31 -23.01 -0.66 -21.00
C GLU A 31 -23.52 -1.59 -19.91
N ILE A 32 -23.13 -2.86 -19.92
CA ILE A 32 -23.58 -3.84 -18.93
C ILE A 32 -22.88 -3.57 -17.59
N LEU A 33 -23.65 -3.22 -16.58
CA LEU A 33 -23.19 -2.93 -15.22
C LEU A 33 -23.10 -4.21 -14.39
N SER A 34 -24.16 -5.02 -14.39
CA SER A 34 -24.24 -6.29 -13.68
C SER A 34 -25.12 -7.28 -14.45
N VAL A 35 -24.81 -8.56 -14.25
CA VAL A 35 -25.64 -9.68 -14.68
C VAL A 35 -25.94 -10.47 -13.42
N ASP A 36 -27.16 -10.33 -12.92
CA ASP A 36 -27.60 -10.88 -11.64
C ASP A 36 -28.47 -12.11 -11.90
N ASP A 37 -28.19 -13.21 -11.22
CA ASP A 37 -29.04 -14.40 -11.23
C ASP A 37 -30.33 -14.11 -10.44
N LEU A 38 -31.49 -14.53 -10.96
CA LEU A 38 -32.80 -14.35 -10.32
C LEU A 38 -33.26 -15.63 -9.59
N ASP A 39 -32.48 -16.71 -9.60
CA ASP A 39 -32.81 -17.94 -8.91
C ASP A 39 -32.95 -17.70 -7.38
N GLY A 40 -34.20 -17.68 -6.92
CA GLY A 40 -34.58 -17.48 -5.51
C GLY A 40 -35.22 -16.14 -5.16
N VAL A 41 -35.40 -15.20 -6.10
CA VAL A 41 -36.12 -13.94 -5.84
C VAL A 41 -37.58 -14.05 -6.27
N THR A 42 -38.49 -14.31 -5.31
CA THR A 42 -39.92 -14.06 -5.49
C THR A 42 -40.13 -12.54 -5.63
N THR A 43 -40.14 -12.05 -6.86
CA THR A 43 -40.67 -10.71 -7.14
C THR A 43 -42.19 -10.77 -6.92
N GLU A 44 -42.65 -10.30 -5.76
CA GLU A 44 -44.06 -9.94 -5.55
C GLU A 44 -44.45 -8.98 -6.67
N THR A 45 -45.16 -9.50 -7.67
CA THR A 45 -45.75 -8.68 -8.72
C THR A 45 -47.23 -8.61 -8.40
N SER A 46 -47.63 -7.55 -7.70
CA SER A 46 -49.02 -7.20 -7.48
C SER A 46 -49.66 -6.86 -8.83
N VAL A 47 -50.36 -7.81 -9.43
CA VAL A 47 -51.28 -7.52 -10.54
C VAL A 47 -52.60 -7.12 -9.92
N VAL A 48 -52.91 -5.82 -10.00
CA VAL A 48 -54.26 -5.31 -9.76
C VAL A 48 -55.03 -5.53 -11.06
N GLU A 49 -55.98 -6.46 -11.06
CA GLU A 49 -57.05 -6.47 -12.06
C GLU A 49 -58.32 -5.90 -11.43
N GLU A 50 -58.81 -4.81 -12.02
CA GLU A 50 -60.11 -4.24 -11.75
C GLU A 50 -61.09 -4.80 -12.79
N SER A 51 -62.15 -5.50 -12.37
CA SER A 51 -63.36 -5.68 -13.18
C SER A 51 -64.56 -6.07 -12.32
N GLN A 52 -65.70 -5.50 -12.71
CA GLN A 52 -66.96 -5.44 -12.01
C GLN A 52 -67.71 -6.79 -12.01
N SER A 53 -68.48 -6.99 -10.93
CA SER A 53 -69.62 -7.93 -10.76
C SER A 53 -69.35 -9.42 -10.49
N LEU A 54 -69.67 -9.78 -9.23
CA LEU A 54 -70.29 -11.00 -8.69
C LEU A 54 -70.00 -12.40 -9.28
N ALA A 55 -69.38 -13.20 -8.41
CA ALA A 55 -69.62 -14.62 -8.14
C ALA A 55 -69.23 -15.65 -9.22
N HIS A 56 -68.02 -16.22 -9.09
CA HIS A 56 -67.81 -17.60 -8.66
C HIS A 56 -66.30 -17.89 -8.56
N ILE A 57 -65.96 -18.74 -7.60
CA ILE A 57 -64.62 -19.18 -7.18
C ILE A 57 -63.74 -19.55 -8.38
N ALA A 58 -62.68 -18.77 -8.63
CA ALA A 58 -61.59 -19.14 -9.51
C ALA A 58 -60.42 -19.65 -8.65
N SER A 59 -60.21 -20.96 -8.69
CA SER A 59 -59.08 -21.64 -8.07
C SER A 59 -57.75 -21.09 -8.60
N LEU A 60 -56.92 -20.61 -7.67
CA LEU A 60 -55.50 -20.31 -7.90
C LEU A 60 -54.75 -21.60 -8.24
N GLU A 61 -54.65 -21.93 -9.52
CA GLU A 61 -53.58 -22.79 -10.01
C GLU A 61 -52.41 -21.92 -10.45
N THR A 62 -51.56 -21.59 -9.48
CA THR A 62 -50.25 -21.02 -9.70
C THR A 62 -49.36 -22.11 -10.29
N VAL A 63 -49.38 -22.28 -11.61
CA VAL A 63 -48.40 -23.12 -12.31
C VAL A 63 -47.07 -22.37 -12.31
N ALA A 64 -46.32 -22.53 -11.23
CA ALA A 64 -44.95 -22.06 -11.10
C ALA A 64 -44.04 -22.90 -12.03
N SER A 65 -43.78 -22.41 -13.24
CA SER A 65 -42.70 -22.95 -14.06
C SER A 65 -41.37 -22.40 -13.53
N THR A 66 -40.59 -23.27 -12.91
CA THR A 66 -39.24 -23.02 -12.36
C THR A 66 -38.23 -23.01 -13.49
N LEU A 67 -38.23 -21.96 -14.30
CA LEU A 67 -37.25 -21.78 -15.37
C LEU A 67 -36.25 -20.70 -14.94
N SER A 68 -34.95 -21.06 -14.86
CA SER A 68 -33.89 -20.15 -14.44
C SER A 68 -33.88 -18.87 -15.26
N ALA A 69 -33.85 -17.75 -14.56
CA ALA A 69 -33.91 -16.41 -15.12
C ALA A 69 -32.72 -15.57 -14.65
N PHE A 70 -32.34 -14.57 -15.45
CA PHE A 70 -31.26 -13.65 -15.09
C PHE A 70 -31.59 -12.23 -15.54
N GLN A 71 -31.04 -11.24 -14.85
CA GLN A 71 -31.24 -9.84 -15.09
C GLN A 71 -29.97 -9.17 -15.57
N ILE A 72 -30.04 -8.47 -16.70
CA ILE A 72 -28.98 -7.57 -17.17
C ILE A 72 -29.35 -6.14 -16.78
N ARG A 73 -28.45 -5.46 -16.07
CA ARG A 73 -28.59 -4.04 -15.75
C ARG A 73 -27.64 -3.21 -16.59
N THR A 74 -28.15 -2.16 -17.23
CA THR A 74 -27.32 -1.23 -18.00
C THR A 74 -26.93 0.00 -17.17
N ILE A 75 -25.90 0.72 -17.60
CA ILE A 75 -25.49 2.00 -17.01
C ILE A 75 -26.51 3.10 -17.31
N ARG A 76 -26.68 4.04 -16.38
CA ARG A 76 -27.62 5.17 -16.54
C ARG A 76 -27.22 6.18 -17.61
N THR A 77 -25.93 6.27 -17.91
CA THR A 77 -25.36 7.24 -18.87
C THR A 77 -25.16 6.67 -20.27
N GLY A 78 -25.57 5.42 -20.52
CA GLY A 78 -25.47 4.75 -21.83
C GLY A 78 -26.74 4.87 -22.67
N TYR A 79 -26.69 4.34 -23.89
CA TYR A 79 -27.79 4.23 -24.85
C TYR A 79 -29.06 3.65 -24.24
N ASN A 80 -28.92 2.65 -23.36
CA ASN A 80 -30.05 1.99 -22.71
C ASN A 80 -30.54 2.66 -21.41
N CYS A 81 -29.95 3.78 -21.00
CA CYS A 81 -30.41 4.65 -19.90
C CYS A 81 -30.72 3.93 -18.56
N GLY A 82 -30.02 2.83 -18.23
CA GLY A 82 -30.25 2.09 -17.01
C GLY A 82 -31.42 1.11 -17.04
N ARG A 83 -31.92 0.76 -18.24
CA ARG A 83 -32.91 -0.30 -18.43
C ARG A 83 -32.43 -1.64 -17.86
N LYS A 84 -33.40 -2.39 -17.33
CA LYS A 84 -33.24 -3.74 -16.79
C LYS A 84 -33.86 -4.72 -17.75
N TYR A 85 -33.10 -5.71 -18.18
CA TYR A 85 -33.56 -6.77 -19.07
C TYR A 85 -33.64 -8.07 -18.29
N CYS A 86 -34.86 -8.60 -18.11
CA CYS A 86 -35.07 -9.91 -17.49
C CYS A 86 -35.20 -10.96 -18.61
N LEU A 87 -34.33 -11.96 -18.58
CA LEU A 87 -34.24 -13.00 -19.60
C LEU A 87 -34.39 -14.37 -18.93
N GLN A 88 -35.03 -15.28 -19.64
CA GLN A 88 -35.28 -16.64 -19.16
C GLN A 88 -34.66 -17.64 -20.14
N ALA A 89 -33.87 -18.57 -19.63
CA ALA A 89 -33.24 -19.60 -20.44
C ALA A 89 -34.16 -20.82 -20.58
N LYS A 90 -33.94 -21.62 -21.62
CA LYS A 90 -34.66 -22.90 -21.80
C LYS A 90 -34.16 -24.01 -20.87
N SER A 91 -32.97 -23.84 -20.30
CA SER A 91 -32.30 -24.82 -19.43
C SER A 91 -31.36 -24.08 -18.48
N ASP A 92 -31.29 -24.55 -17.24
CA ASP A 92 -30.47 -23.95 -16.19
C ASP A 92 -28.98 -23.91 -16.57
N ARG A 93 -28.46 -24.97 -17.23
CA ARG A 93 -27.09 -24.98 -17.77
C ARG A 93 -26.84 -23.88 -18.80
N GLN A 94 -27.83 -23.59 -19.65
CA GLN A 94 -27.71 -22.51 -20.62
C GLN A 94 -27.75 -21.13 -19.94
N CYS A 95 -28.51 -21.00 -18.84
CA CYS A 95 -28.55 -19.81 -18.01
C CYS A 95 -27.16 -19.51 -17.43
N ASP A 96 -26.54 -20.50 -16.79
CA ASP A 96 -25.21 -20.37 -16.20
C ASP A 96 -24.13 -19.99 -17.21
N ASP A 97 -24.16 -20.63 -18.39
CA ASP A 97 -23.20 -20.36 -19.46
C ASP A 97 -23.38 -18.94 -20.03
N LEU A 98 -24.64 -18.49 -20.17
CA LEU A 98 -24.97 -17.13 -20.59
C LEU A 98 -24.50 -16.09 -19.57
N ILE A 99 -24.72 -16.33 -18.28
CA ILE A 99 -24.29 -15.43 -17.20
C ILE A 99 -22.77 -15.32 -17.18
N LYS A 100 -22.05 -16.44 -17.22
CA LYS A 100 -20.57 -16.46 -17.25
C LYS A 100 -20.03 -15.74 -18.48
N LEU A 101 -20.62 -15.98 -19.65
CA LEU A 101 -20.18 -15.35 -20.89
C LEU A 101 -20.45 -13.84 -20.87
N LEU A 102 -21.64 -13.39 -20.49
CA LEU A 102 -21.98 -11.97 -20.41
C LEU A 102 -21.15 -11.23 -19.35
N SER A 103 -20.96 -11.81 -18.17
CA SER A 103 -20.15 -11.20 -17.10
C SER A 103 -18.68 -11.05 -17.51
N SER A 104 -18.09 -12.07 -18.15
CA SER A 104 -16.70 -11.99 -18.64
C SER A 104 -16.53 -10.92 -19.73
N ARG A 105 -17.52 -10.76 -20.62
CA ARG A 105 -17.50 -9.75 -21.68
C ARG A 105 -17.73 -8.35 -21.15
N ALA A 106 -18.68 -8.18 -20.23
CA ALA A 106 -18.92 -6.91 -19.55
C ALA A 106 -17.68 -6.44 -18.78
N ALA A 107 -16.99 -7.34 -18.07
CA ALA A 107 -15.75 -7.03 -17.38
C ALA A 107 -14.62 -6.61 -18.34
N ALA A 108 -14.46 -7.31 -19.46
CA ALA A 108 -13.47 -6.95 -20.49
C ALA A 108 -13.78 -5.58 -21.11
N ALA A 109 -15.04 -5.30 -21.40
CA ALA A 109 -15.49 -4.04 -21.97
C ALA A 109 -15.37 -2.86 -20.98
N ALA A 110 -15.69 -3.07 -19.71
CA ALA A 110 -15.48 -2.09 -18.63
C ALA A 110 -13.99 -1.75 -18.46
N THR A 111 -13.11 -2.75 -18.55
CA THR A 111 -11.66 -2.54 -18.49
C THR A 111 -11.17 -1.72 -19.68
N LYS A 112 -11.68 -2.00 -20.89
CA LYS A 112 -11.36 -1.23 -22.11
C LYS A 112 -11.81 0.23 -21.98
N ARG A 113 -13.03 0.48 -21.47
CA ARG A 113 -13.53 1.84 -21.18
C ARG A 113 -12.65 2.61 -20.21
N LEU A 114 -12.19 1.97 -19.13
CA LEU A 114 -11.27 2.58 -18.17
C LEU A 114 -9.92 2.93 -18.78
N ILE A 115 -9.43 2.14 -19.75
CA ILE A 115 -8.18 2.42 -20.48
C ILE A 115 -8.38 3.57 -21.49
N GLU A 116 -9.53 3.61 -22.16
CA GLU A 116 -9.87 4.65 -23.12
C GLU A 116 -10.13 6.01 -22.46
N SER A 117 -10.78 6.03 -21.29
CA SER A 117 -11.03 7.26 -20.53
C SER A 117 -9.79 7.87 -19.88
N LYS A 118 -8.69 7.10 -19.76
CA LYS A 118 -7.44 7.58 -19.17
C LYS A 118 -6.74 8.60 -20.08
N THR A 119 -6.32 9.69 -19.46
CA THR A 119 -5.49 10.71 -20.10
C THR A 119 -4.13 10.14 -20.52
N VAL A 120 -3.46 10.79 -21.48
CA VAL A 120 -2.11 10.40 -21.94
C VAL A 120 -1.12 10.36 -20.76
N LEU A 121 -1.30 11.24 -19.78
CA LEU A 121 -0.50 11.30 -18.57
C LEU A 121 -0.69 10.06 -17.69
N GLU A 122 -1.93 9.64 -17.45
CA GLU A 122 -2.23 8.43 -16.67
C GLU A 122 -1.72 7.16 -17.35
N ARG A 123 -1.78 7.09 -18.69
CA ARG A 123 -1.21 5.95 -19.44
C ARG A 123 0.31 5.87 -19.30
N SER A 124 0.99 7.02 -19.36
CA SER A 124 2.44 7.12 -19.11
C SER A 124 2.77 6.69 -17.66
N GLN A 125 2.01 7.18 -16.68
CA GLN A 125 2.20 6.85 -15.28
C GLN A 125 2.00 5.35 -15.00
N ASP A 126 0.97 4.74 -15.57
CA ASP A 126 0.74 3.29 -15.45
C ASP A 126 1.90 2.48 -16.05
N ALA A 127 2.46 2.93 -17.18
CA ALA A 127 3.61 2.28 -17.79
C ALA A 127 4.87 2.40 -16.91
N VAL A 128 5.13 3.59 -16.36
CA VAL A 128 6.26 3.82 -15.45
C VAL A 128 6.09 3.04 -14.14
N ARG A 129 4.87 2.95 -13.61
CA ARG A 129 4.55 2.16 -12.43
C ARG A 129 4.79 0.67 -12.66
N LYS A 130 4.34 0.13 -13.79
CA LYS A 130 4.62 -1.27 -14.18
C LYS A 130 6.12 -1.53 -14.32
N PHE A 131 6.88 -0.57 -14.84
CA PHE A 131 8.33 -0.66 -14.92
C PHE A 131 9.00 -0.63 -13.54
N TYR A 132 8.56 0.27 -12.65
CA TYR A 132 9.08 0.38 -11.28
C TYR A 132 8.76 -0.87 -10.44
N ASP A 133 7.56 -1.41 -10.59
CA ASP A 133 7.12 -2.63 -9.90
C ASP A 133 7.68 -3.92 -10.53
N ALA A 134 8.39 -3.82 -11.66
CA ALA A 134 8.99 -4.97 -12.30
C ALA A 134 10.07 -5.61 -11.41
N PRO A 135 10.16 -6.95 -11.36
CA PRO A 135 11.12 -7.65 -10.49
C PRO A 135 12.57 -7.26 -10.82
N GLY A 136 12.89 -6.97 -12.09
CA GLY A 136 14.22 -6.53 -12.49
C GLY A 136 14.62 -5.20 -11.85
N PHE A 137 13.71 -4.21 -11.83
CA PHE A 137 13.97 -2.91 -11.20
C PHE A 137 14.07 -3.03 -9.68
N GLN A 138 13.22 -3.86 -9.07
CA GLN A 138 13.29 -4.16 -7.63
C GLN A 138 14.59 -4.85 -7.22
N ILE A 139 15.08 -5.83 -8.00
CA ILE A 139 16.36 -6.50 -7.73
C ILE A 139 17.53 -5.53 -7.94
N ALA A 140 17.49 -4.69 -8.97
CA ALA A 140 18.52 -3.69 -9.22
C ALA A 140 18.64 -2.68 -8.06
N SER A 141 17.52 -2.11 -7.63
CA SER A 141 17.48 -1.20 -6.47
C SER A 141 17.92 -1.87 -5.17
N ALA A 142 17.50 -3.12 -4.91
CA ALA A 142 17.95 -3.88 -3.74
C ALA A 142 19.46 -4.15 -3.78
N THR A 143 20.00 -4.50 -4.95
CA THR A 143 21.45 -4.69 -5.16
C THR A 143 22.20 -3.39 -4.88
N LEU A 144 21.65 -2.24 -5.27
CA LEU A 144 22.24 -0.93 -5.04
C LEU A 144 22.27 -0.58 -3.53
N ILE A 145 21.23 -0.94 -2.77
CA ILE A 145 21.22 -0.82 -1.30
C ILE A 145 22.30 -1.69 -0.67
N VAL A 146 22.47 -2.94 -1.13
CA VAL A 146 23.51 -3.85 -0.62
C VAL A 146 24.92 -3.35 -0.99
N ALA A 147 25.11 -2.85 -2.21
CA ALA A 147 26.38 -2.25 -2.64
C ALA A 147 26.73 -1.03 -1.78
N THR A 148 25.72 -0.23 -1.43
CA THR A 148 25.87 0.90 -0.51
C THR A 148 26.29 0.45 0.88
N LEU A 149 25.65 -0.58 1.43
CA LEU A 149 26.01 -1.15 2.72
C LEU A 149 27.47 -1.64 2.71
N PHE A 150 27.89 -2.30 1.62
CA PHE A 150 29.25 -2.78 1.46
C PHE A 150 30.26 -1.62 1.43
N LEU A 151 29.99 -0.55 0.66
CA LEU A 151 30.84 0.63 0.64
C LEU A 151 30.93 1.31 2.01
N SER A 152 29.82 1.44 2.73
CA SER A 152 29.83 1.97 4.10
C SER A 152 30.63 1.08 5.07
N ALA A 153 30.59 -0.25 4.88
CA ALA A 153 31.38 -1.17 5.69
C ALA A 153 32.88 -1.07 5.38
N VAL A 154 33.25 -0.93 4.11
CA VAL A 154 34.64 -0.72 3.67
C VAL A 154 35.17 0.62 4.21
N GLU A 155 34.38 1.69 4.13
CA GLU A 155 34.72 3.00 4.70
C GLU A 155 34.97 2.89 6.23
N ALA A 156 34.12 2.13 6.94
CA ALA A 156 34.28 1.91 8.37
C ALA A 156 35.52 1.07 8.73
N GLN A 157 35.87 0.05 7.92
CA GLN A 157 37.06 -0.77 8.13
C GLN A 157 38.35 0.00 7.83
N LEU A 158 38.35 0.82 6.78
CA LEU A 158 39.52 1.61 6.40
C LEU A 158 39.75 2.77 7.38
N GLY A 159 38.70 3.31 8.02
CA GLY A 159 38.81 4.26 9.12
C GLY A 159 39.79 5.41 8.84
N LYS A 160 40.92 5.45 9.56
CA LYS A 160 41.98 6.46 9.38
C LYS A 160 42.73 6.40 8.04
N ALA A 161 42.57 5.35 7.24
CA ALA A 161 43.17 5.26 5.91
C ALA A 161 42.39 6.05 4.85
N VAL A 162 41.14 6.42 5.14
CA VAL A 162 40.27 7.22 4.26
C VAL A 162 40.49 8.72 4.45
N GLU A 163 40.82 9.13 5.68
CA GLU A 163 40.85 10.52 6.11
C GLU A 163 42.20 10.82 6.78
N ASN A 164 42.93 11.77 6.22
CA ASN A 164 44.17 12.28 6.79
C ASN A 164 43.90 13.03 8.10
N ASP A 165 44.92 13.24 8.93
CA ASP A 165 44.80 13.97 10.20
C ASP A 165 44.30 15.42 10.04
N ASP A 166 44.38 16.00 8.84
CA ASP A 166 43.86 17.32 8.48
C ASP A 166 42.39 17.30 7.99
N GLY A 167 41.74 16.13 7.95
CA GLY A 167 40.38 15.95 7.45
C GLY A 167 40.28 15.85 5.93
N SER A 168 41.41 15.87 5.21
CA SER A 168 41.43 15.65 3.75
C SER A 168 41.26 14.17 3.40
N LEU A 169 40.58 13.88 2.30
CA LEU A 169 40.41 12.52 1.81
C LEU A 169 41.69 12.04 1.10
N THR A 170 42.15 10.84 1.43
CA THR A 170 43.20 10.14 0.68
C THR A 170 42.71 9.79 -0.73
N GLU A 171 43.60 9.37 -1.65
CA GLU A 171 43.18 8.91 -2.98
C GLU A 171 42.11 7.80 -2.89
N ILE A 172 42.26 6.89 -1.92
CA ILE A 172 41.28 5.83 -1.65
C ILE A 172 39.97 6.44 -1.14
N GLY A 173 40.04 7.43 -0.25
CA GLY A 173 38.85 8.11 0.26
C GLY A 173 38.09 8.89 -0.81
N GLN A 174 38.79 9.53 -1.75
CA GLN A 174 38.18 10.22 -2.89
C GLN A 174 37.45 9.23 -3.82
N GLN A 175 38.02 8.05 -4.05
CA GLN A 175 37.36 7.01 -4.86
C GLN A 175 36.08 6.48 -4.20
N ILE A 176 36.10 6.27 -2.88
CA ILE A 176 34.93 5.84 -2.11
C ILE A 176 33.85 6.92 -2.12
N ASP A 177 34.22 8.18 -1.91
CA ASP A 177 33.28 9.31 -1.92
C ASP A 177 32.64 9.53 -3.29
N LEU A 178 33.42 9.38 -4.37
CA LEU A 178 32.89 9.36 -5.74
C LEU A 178 31.85 8.24 -5.92
N GLY A 179 32.15 7.03 -5.47
CA GLY A 179 31.22 5.89 -5.53
C GLY A 179 29.92 6.15 -4.76
N ASN A 180 30.03 6.69 -3.55
CA ASN A 180 28.90 7.10 -2.72
C ASN A 180 28.06 8.20 -3.40
N THR A 181 28.71 9.14 -4.09
CA THR A 181 28.05 10.22 -4.84
C THR A 181 27.25 9.66 -6.01
N VAL A 182 27.83 8.76 -6.81
CA VAL A 182 27.13 8.12 -7.94
C VAL A 182 25.90 7.34 -7.46
N ILE A 183 26.04 6.56 -6.39
CA ILE A 183 24.94 5.81 -5.76
C ILE A 183 23.83 6.75 -5.28
N THR A 184 24.18 7.88 -4.66
CA THR A 184 23.20 8.89 -4.22
C THR A 184 22.41 9.44 -5.39
N LEU A 185 23.08 9.73 -6.51
CA LEU A 185 22.46 10.20 -7.74
C LEU A 185 21.50 9.16 -8.33
N LEU A 186 21.89 7.88 -8.33
CA LEU A 186 21.02 6.79 -8.79
C LEU A 186 19.75 6.68 -7.92
N PHE A 187 19.88 6.81 -6.59
CA PHE A 187 18.72 6.85 -5.71
C PHE A 187 17.84 8.10 -5.89
N ALA A 188 18.43 9.24 -6.23
CA ALA A 188 17.68 10.46 -6.54
C ALA A 188 16.86 10.30 -7.83
N VAL A 189 17.46 9.72 -8.87
CA VAL A 189 16.73 9.39 -10.12
C VAL A 189 15.62 8.38 -9.84
N GLU A 190 15.91 7.32 -9.09
CA GLU A 190 14.90 6.34 -8.68
C GLU A 190 13.72 6.99 -7.94
N LEU A 191 13.99 7.92 -7.02
CA LEU A 191 12.95 8.65 -6.30
C LEU A 191 12.08 9.49 -7.24
N ILE A 192 12.69 10.16 -8.23
CA ILE A 192 11.96 10.95 -9.23
C ILE A 192 11.05 10.05 -10.05
N VAL A 193 11.53 8.87 -10.46
CA VAL A 193 10.72 7.86 -11.17
C VAL A 193 9.55 7.41 -10.30
N ASN A 194 9.79 7.12 -9.02
CA ASN A 194 8.74 6.72 -8.08
C ASN A 194 7.69 7.83 -7.86
N LEU A 195 8.13 9.09 -7.74
CA LEU A 195 7.27 10.26 -7.61
C LEU A 195 6.39 10.46 -8.85
N TYR A 196 6.96 10.28 -10.04
CA TYR A 196 6.21 10.36 -11.29
C TYR A 196 5.18 9.21 -11.40
N ALA A 197 5.53 8.00 -10.97
CA ALA A 197 4.66 6.82 -11.03
C ALA A 197 3.41 6.93 -10.13
N HIS A 198 3.53 7.54 -8.94
CA HIS A 198 2.47 7.54 -7.93
C HIS A 198 1.69 8.86 -7.82
N TRP A 199 2.01 9.89 -8.60
CA TRP A 199 1.44 11.24 -8.48
C TRP A 199 1.63 11.87 -7.09
N TRP A 200 1.51 13.20 -6.99
CA TRP A 200 1.84 13.90 -5.75
C TRP A 200 0.99 13.45 -4.55
N ARG A 201 -0.32 13.23 -4.72
CA ARG A 201 -1.21 12.91 -3.57
C ARG A 201 -0.95 11.53 -2.96
N ASP A 202 -0.89 10.48 -3.79
CA ASP A 202 -0.72 9.12 -3.27
C ASP A 202 0.72 8.90 -2.77
N PHE A 203 1.70 9.60 -3.36
CA PHE A 203 3.07 9.59 -2.89
C PHE A 203 3.22 10.11 -1.45
N PHE A 204 2.68 11.31 -1.15
CA PHE A 204 2.82 11.93 0.18
C PHE A 204 1.94 11.29 1.26
N THR A 205 0.94 10.49 0.89
CA THR A 205 0.09 9.76 1.86
C THR A 205 0.78 8.51 2.39
N SER A 206 1.70 7.92 1.62
CA SER A 206 2.43 6.72 2.02
C SER A 206 3.63 7.05 2.91
N TRP A 207 3.58 6.63 4.17
CA TRP A 207 4.68 6.80 5.15
C TRP A 207 6.03 6.26 4.64
N MET A 208 6.00 5.16 3.91
CA MET A 208 7.20 4.52 3.34
C MET A 208 7.82 5.32 2.20
N ASN A 209 7.00 5.98 1.38
CA ASN A 209 7.49 6.86 0.31
C ASN A 209 8.03 8.17 0.89
N LEU A 210 7.41 8.67 1.96
CA LEU A 210 7.89 9.84 2.69
C LEU A 210 9.25 9.57 3.35
N TRP A 211 9.43 8.39 3.95
CA TRP A 211 10.73 7.97 4.47
C TRP A 211 11.79 7.95 3.38
N ASP A 212 11.47 7.39 2.20
CA ASP A 212 12.41 7.34 1.07
C ASP A 212 12.80 8.75 0.59
N LEU A 213 11.82 9.65 0.49
CA LEU A 213 12.05 11.07 0.19
C LEU A 213 12.96 11.73 1.21
N CYS A 214 12.73 11.54 2.52
CA CYS A 214 13.55 12.09 3.58
C CYS A 214 15.00 11.60 3.50
N VAL A 215 15.20 10.30 3.34
CA VAL A 215 16.55 9.69 3.29
C VAL A 215 17.34 10.17 2.06
N VAL A 216 16.70 10.21 0.89
CA VAL A 216 17.35 10.63 -0.35
C VAL A 216 17.59 12.15 -0.35
N SER A 217 16.64 12.96 0.10
CA SER A 217 16.83 14.42 0.20
C SER A 217 17.96 14.78 1.17
N LEU A 218 18.04 14.11 2.31
CA LEU A 218 19.11 14.33 3.29
C LEU A 218 20.48 13.86 2.75
N SER A 219 20.48 12.78 1.95
CA SER A 219 21.67 12.32 1.23
C SER A 219 22.12 13.29 0.14
N VAL A 220 21.21 13.88 -0.62
CA VAL A 220 21.55 14.90 -1.63
C VAL A 220 22.02 16.19 -0.96
N ALA A 221 21.38 16.60 0.14
CA ALA A 221 21.79 17.77 0.93
C ALA A 221 23.23 17.61 1.46
N SER A 222 23.63 16.38 1.78
CA SER A 222 25.01 16.09 2.20
C SER A 222 26.04 16.26 1.07
N LEU A 223 25.64 16.27 -0.22
CA LEU A 223 26.54 16.50 -1.36
C LEU A 223 26.69 17.98 -1.73
N GLY A 224 25.87 18.87 -1.16
CA GLY A 224 25.96 20.30 -1.41
C GLY A 224 27.33 20.86 -0.98
N PRO A 225 27.74 22.04 -1.49
CA PRO A 225 28.98 22.68 -1.07
C PRO A 225 28.94 22.91 0.44
N LEU A 226 29.60 22.03 1.17
CA LEU A 226 29.89 22.23 2.58
C LEU A 226 30.96 23.30 2.60
N ASP A 227 30.57 24.53 2.95
CA ASP A 227 31.52 25.62 3.14
C ASP A 227 32.70 25.10 3.98
N THR A 228 33.92 25.40 3.53
CA THR A 228 35.17 24.93 4.14
C THR A 228 35.37 25.40 5.59
N ALA A 229 34.43 26.17 6.13
CA ALA A 229 34.39 26.66 7.51
C ALA A 229 33.48 25.84 8.45
N MET A 230 32.84 24.76 7.97
CA MET A 230 31.93 23.97 8.80
C MET A 230 32.68 23.15 9.87
N PRO A 231 32.23 23.16 11.15
CA PRO A 231 32.83 22.35 12.20
C PRO A 231 32.87 20.85 11.85
N ILE A 232 33.97 20.18 12.22
CA ILE A 232 34.20 18.73 12.00
C ILE A 232 33.01 17.88 12.51
N THR A 233 32.35 18.30 13.59
CA THR A 233 31.16 17.63 14.14
C THR A 233 30.00 17.57 13.14
N ILE A 234 29.81 18.61 12.33
CA ILE A 234 28.73 18.66 11.33
C ILE A 234 29.07 17.76 10.13
N LEU A 235 30.33 17.71 9.72
CA LEU A 235 30.79 16.79 8.68
C LEU A 235 30.55 15.32 9.08
N ARG A 236 30.81 14.98 10.35
CA ARG A 236 30.51 13.65 10.91
C ARG A 236 29.02 13.35 10.91
N PHE A 237 28.18 14.32 11.25
CA PHE A 237 26.73 14.15 11.22
C PHE A 237 26.20 13.87 9.81
N PHE A 238 26.67 14.61 8.79
CA PHE A 238 26.33 14.33 7.40
C PHE A 238 26.79 12.94 6.94
N ARG A 239 27.94 12.45 7.42
CA ARG A 239 28.39 11.07 7.15
C ARG A 239 27.42 10.04 7.75
N VAL A 240 26.99 10.22 9.01
CA VAL A 240 25.99 9.33 9.66
C VAL A 240 24.67 9.33 8.89
N ILE A 241 24.21 10.51 8.49
CA ILE A 241 23.03 10.71 7.65
C ILE A 241 23.11 9.88 6.37
N ARG A 242 24.26 9.88 5.69
CA ARG A 242 24.43 9.11 4.46
C ARG A 242 24.28 7.62 4.75
N THR A 243 24.84 7.11 5.85
CA THR A 243 24.69 5.71 6.28
C THR A 243 23.23 5.33 6.53
N LEU A 244 22.36 6.25 6.95
CA LEU A 244 20.91 5.97 7.14
C LEU A 244 20.22 5.48 5.86
N ARG A 245 20.80 5.69 4.67
CA ARG A 245 20.24 5.15 3.43
C ARG A 245 20.17 3.62 3.39
N VAL A 246 21.00 2.91 4.18
CA VAL A 246 20.90 1.46 4.32
C VAL A 246 19.54 1.03 4.91
N LEU A 247 18.88 1.93 5.66
CA LEU A 247 17.54 1.71 6.19
C LEU A 247 16.47 1.63 5.08
N LYS A 248 16.78 2.00 3.82
CA LYS A 248 15.87 1.74 2.69
C LYS A 248 15.56 0.26 2.51
N ILE A 249 16.41 -0.65 3.02
CA ILE A 249 16.15 -2.10 2.97
C ILE A 249 14.82 -2.47 3.65
N PHE A 250 14.48 -1.79 4.74
CA PHE A 250 13.23 -1.99 5.49
C PHE A 250 12.00 -1.64 4.65
N VAL A 251 12.14 -0.68 3.73
CA VAL A 251 11.07 -0.26 2.82
C VAL A 251 10.98 -1.20 1.61
N ARG A 252 12.08 -1.84 1.19
CA ARG A 252 12.10 -2.71 0.01
C ARG A 252 11.63 -4.12 0.30
N LEU A 253 11.95 -4.66 1.48
CA LEU A 253 11.55 -6.02 1.85
C LEU A 253 10.10 -6.03 2.36
N PRO A 254 9.15 -6.71 1.66
CA PRO A 254 7.75 -6.75 2.06
C PRO A 254 7.57 -7.42 3.43
N GLU A 255 8.42 -8.38 3.78
CA GLU A 255 8.41 -9.02 5.10
C GLU A 255 8.80 -8.04 6.21
N LEU A 256 9.80 -7.17 5.98
CA LEU A 256 10.18 -6.14 6.95
C LEU A 256 9.06 -5.10 7.12
N LYS A 257 8.34 -4.75 6.06
CA LYS A 257 7.17 -3.88 6.14
C LYS A 257 6.08 -4.46 7.06
N LYS A 258 5.81 -5.77 6.98
CA LYS A 258 4.85 -6.43 7.89
C LYS A 258 5.29 -6.33 9.35
N ILE A 259 6.57 -6.58 9.61
CA ILE A 259 7.16 -6.48 10.96
C ILE A 259 7.02 -5.04 11.49
N ILE A 260 7.37 -4.03 10.68
CA ILE A 260 7.28 -2.62 11.07
C ILE A 260 5.83 -2.20 11.31
N SER A 261 4.90 -2.69 10.50
CA SER A 261 3.47 -2.44 10.70
C SER A 261 3.00 -3.03 12.03
N ALA A 262 3.34 -4.28 12.33
CA ALA A 262 3.01 -4.93 13.59
C ALA A 262 3.63 -4.18 14.79
N LEU A 263 4.89 -3.76 14.67
CA LEU A 263 5.57 -2.97 15.69
C LEU A 263 4.82 -1.66 15.94
N THR A 264 4.48 -0.92 14.89
CA THR A 264 3.74 0.36 14.98
C THR A 264 2.42 0.20 15.73
N TYR A 265 1.68 -0.89 15.51
CA TYR A 265 0.44 -1.15 16.26
C TYR A 265 0.68 -1.40 17.76
N SER A 266 1.83 -1.98 18.11
CA SER A 266 2.19 -2.26 19.52
C SER A 266 2.80 -1.07 20.27
N ILE A 267 3.24 -0.01 19.58
CA ILE A 267 3.91 1.14 20.20
C ILE A 267 3.01 1.84 21.23
N VAL A 268 1.73 2.08 20.92
CA VAL A 268 0.85 2.84 21.83
C VAL A 268 0.60 2.10 23.16
N PRO A 269 0.20 0.80 23.17
CA PRO A 269 0.11 0.04 24.41
C PRO A 269 1.44 -0.06 25.16
N MET A 270 2.55 -0.24 24.43
CA MET A 270 3.88 -0.33 25.02
C MET A 270 4.28 0.97 25.72
N LEU A 271 3.95 2.13 25.15
CA LEU A 271 4.19 3.43 25.79
C LEU A 271 3.42 3.60 27.10
N ASN A 272 2.18 3.12 27.18
CA ASN A 272 1.41 3.17 28.43
C ASN A 272 2.08 2.36 29.56
N ALA A 273 2.50 1.13 29.24
CA ALA A 273 3.24 0.30 30.19
C ALA A 273 4.61 0.91 30.55
N PHE A 274 5.32 1.43 29.55
CA PHE A 274 6.60 2.11 29.72
C PHE A 274 6.50 3.32 30.64
N LEU A 275 5.42 4.11 30.54
CA LEU A 275 5.19 5.25 31.43
C LEU A 275 5.02 4.84 32.89
N ILE A 276 4.35 3.71 33.16
CA ILE A 276 4.22 3.19 34.54
C ILE A 276 5.61 2.84 35.08
N VAL A 277 6.41 2.10 34.30
CA VAL A 277 7.79 1.76 34.68
C VAL A 277 8.62 3.02 34.90
N LEU A 278 8.50 4.02 34.03
CA LEU A 278 9.21 5.29 34.12
C LEU A 278 8.88 6.05 35.43
N VAL A 279 7.60 6.09 35.80
CA VAL A 279 7.15 6.73 37.06
C VAL A 279 7.67 5.96 38.26
N THR A 280 7.56 4.63 38.26
CA THR A 280 8.09 3.79 39.34
C THR A 280 9.61 3.97 39.47
N MET A 281 10.34 4.03 38.35
CA MET A 281 11.77 4.26 38.33
C MET A 281 12.12 5.65 38.89
N ALA A 282 11.35 6.69 38.56
CA ALA A 282 11.52 8.02 39.11
C ALA A 282 11.27 8.05 40.64
N MET A 283 10.25 7.35 41.13
CA MET A 283 9.98 7.24 42.56
C MET A 283 11.17 6.63 43.31
N TYR A 284 11.69 5.50 42.83
CA TYR A 284 12.85 4.85 43.44
C TYR A 284 14.15 5.65 43.26
N ALA A 285 14.32 6.39 42.16
CA ALA A 285 15.45 7.30 41.99
C ALA A 285 15.44 8.42 43.04
N ILE A 286 14.28 9.01 43.35
CA ILE A 286 14.15 10.03 44.40
C ILE A 286 14.48 9.45 45.78
N VAL A 287 13.98 8.25 46.09
CA VAL A 287 14.36 7.53 47.32
C VAL A 287 15.87 7.28 47.32
N GLY A 288 16.44 6.84 46.21
CA GLY A 288 17.87 6.61 46.05
C GLY A 288 18.71 7.83 46.41
N VAL A 289 18.38 8.98 45.82
CA VAL A 289 19.06 10.27 46.10
C VAL A 289 18.83 10.75 47.53
N THR A 290 17.71 10.39 48.18
CA THR A 290 17.44 10.84 49.54
C THR A 290 18.26 10.05 50.57
N TYR A 291 18.42 8.74 50.35
CA TYR A 291 19.03 7.84 51.33
C TYR A 291 20.48 7.48 51.04
N PHE A 292 20.87 7.29 49.76
CA PHE A 292 22.18 6.76 49.38
C PHE A 292 23.12 7.81 48.78
N ARG A 293 22.79 9.10 48.94
CA ARG A 293 23.57 10.21 48.38
C ARG A 293 25.01 10.26 48.88
N GLU A 294 25.19 9.96 50.17
CA GLU A 294 26.49 10.00 50.83
C GLU A 294 27.26 8.68 50.66
N ASP A 295 26.55 7.55 50.69
CA ASP A 295 27.14 6.20 50.57
C ASP A 295 27.54 5.83 49.14
N SER A 296 26.86 6.37 48.12
CA SER A 296 27.10 6.06 46.71
C SER A 296 26.86 7.28 45.82
N PRO A 297 27.73 8.31 45.91
CA PRO A 297 27.54 9.58 45.21
C PRO A 297 27.64 9.47 43.68
N ASP A 298 28.31 8.44 43.16
CA ASP A 298 28.42 8.21 41.71
C ASP A 298 27.08 7.81 41.08
N ASP A 299 26.29 7.00 41.79
CA ASP A 299 24.98 6.54 41.32
C ASP A 299 23.83 7.42 41.83
N PHE A 300 23.86 7.84 43.11
CA PHE A 300 22.75 8.54 43.78
C PHE A 300 23.04 10.00 44.13
N GLY A 301 24.14 10.58 43.64
CA GLY A 301 24.50 11.97 43.94
C GLY A 301 23.51 13.02 43.40
N LYS A 302 22.86 12.70 42.27
CA LYS A 302 21.86 13.54 41.57
C LYS A 302 20.77 12.67 40.93
N LEU A 303 19.62 13.28 40.66
CA LEU A 303 18.45 12.59 40.13
C LEU A 303 18.67 11.97 38.74
N ASP A 304 19.40 12.63 37.84
CA ASP A 304 19.73 12.13 36.51
C ASP A 304 20.56 10.84 36.57
N ARG A 305 21.57 10.83 37.46
CA ARG A 305 22.40 9.65 37.72
C ARG A 305 21.60 8.53 38.39
N ALA A 306 20.78 8.88 39.39
CA ALA A 306 19.94 7.91 40.08
C ALA A 306 18.92 7.28 39.14
N PHE A 307 18.41 8.03 38.16
CA PHE A 307 17.53 7.51 37.14
C PHE A 307 18.24 6.52 36.21
N VAL A 308 19.48 6.82 35.79
CA VAL A 308 20.32 5.88 35.03
C VAL A 308 20.67 4.64 35.85
N ALA A 309 20.98 4.80 37.14
CA ALA A 309 21.24 3.68 38.05
C ALA A 309 20.01 2.78 38.19
N MET A 310 18.82 3.36 38.39
CA MET A 310 17.57 2.62 38.45
C MET A 310 17.23 1.93 37.11
N PHE A 311 17.56 2.55 35.98
CA PHE A 311 17.41 1.93 34.65
C PHE A 311 18.30 0.70 34.52
N ARG A 312 19.59 0.80 34.90
CA ARG A 312 20.54 -0.32 34.89
C ARG A 312 20.10 -1.46 35.81
N ILE A 313 19.59 -1.14 37.00
CA ILE A 313 19.04 -2.13 37.95
C ILE A 313 17.83 -2.83 37.33
N THR A 314 16.91 -2.08 36.70
CA THR A 314 15.72 -2.64 36.04
C THR A 314 16.08 -3.49 34.83
N ALA A 315 17.14 -3.12 34.10
CA ALA A 315 17.70 -3.89 32.98
C ALA A 315 18.50 -5.13 33.42
N GLY A 316 18.77 -5.27 34.73
CA GLY A 316 19.48 -6.40 35.32
C GLY A 316 21.00 -6.36 35.20
N GLU A 317 21.58 -5.20 34.88
CA GLU A 317 23.02 -5.07 34.60
C GLU A 317 23.89 -4.98 35.86
N THR A 318 23.41 -4.41 36.98
CA THR A 318 24.32 -3.93 38.05
C THR A 318 23.94 -4.33 39.49
N TRP A 319 22.95 -5.20 39.69
CA TRP A 319 22.42 -5.52 41.03
C TRP A 319 23.39 -6.18 42.03
N VAL A 320 24.52 -6.74 41.57
CA VAL A 320 25.51 -7.42 42.44
C VAL A 320 26.66 -6.50 42.85
N GLU A 321 26.96 -5.44 42.09
CA GLU A 321 28.08 -4.54 42.35
C GLU A 321 27.68 -3.32 43.20
N SER A 322 26.39 -2.99 43.25
CA SER A 322 25.85 -1.82 43.94
C SER A 322 25.45 -2.05 45.40
N ILE A 323 25.75 -3.22 46.00
CA ILE A 323 25.51 -3.46 47.43
C ILE A 323 26.69 -2.89 48.20
N PRO A 324 26.52 -1.82 49.00
CA PRO A 324 27.58 -1.33 49.87
C PRO A 324 27.92 -2.45 50.87
N ARG A 325 29.21 -2.78 50.97
CA ARG A 325 29.72 -3.63 52.06
C ARG A 325 30.02 -2.79 53.29
#